data_AF-A0A285NBX0-F1
#
_entry.id   AF-A0A285NBX0-F1
#
_cell.length_a   1.000
_cell.length_b   1.000
_cell.length_c   1.000
_cell.angle_alpha   90.00
_cell.angle_beta   90.00
_cell.angle_gamma   90.00
#
_symmetry.space_group_name_H-M   'P 1'
#
loop_
_entity.id
_entity.type
_entity.pdbx_description
1 polymer ?
#
loop_
_entity_poly.entity_id
_entity_poly.type
_entity_poly.pdbx_seq_one_letter_code
_entity_poly.pdbx_strand_id
1 'polypeptide(L)'
;MFWTLNGLDKFLNRTDIGLLTWYGNDRDEKFAMYFDRLGMSDSAVNPVLMFAGVWELAAAAVCLIAMIAFYKGAPMAEKMEKANQAIIISAITFIGFCIFDVVVGDRAELLEHSTYIGVVIVSYILLALEPVFSELHKDLGVEEDDGQELHMNRYRGEAAPLDPAAVAAE
;
A
#
# COMPACT_ATOMS: atom_id res chain seq x y z
N MET A 1 -1.32 -3.33 1.36
CA MET A 1 -2.14 -4.45 1.87
C MET A 1 -2.43 -4.32 3.36
N PHE A 2 -1.42 -4.14 4.22
CA PHE A 2 -1.58 -4.01 5.68
C PHE A 2 -2.70 -3.03 6.10
N TRP A 3 -2.59 -1.76 5.70
CA TRP A 3 -3.58 -0.74 6.08
C TRP A 3 -5.00 -1.03 5.61
N THR A 4 -5.16 -1.66 4.44
CA THR A 4 -6.47 -2.07 3.93
C THR A 4 -7.11 -3.09 4.87
N LEU A 5 -6.38 -4.13 5.22
CA LEU A 5 -6.89 -5.19 6.09
C LEU A 5 -7.14 -4.68 7.51
N ASN A 6 -6.21 -3.89 8.07
CA ASN A 6 -6.35 -3.36 9.43
C ASN A 6 -7.50 -2.34 9.55
N GLY A 7 -7.69 -1.50 8.53
CA GLY A 7 -8.79 -0.55 8.47
C GLY A 7 -10.13 -1.27 8.34
N LEU A 8 -10.23 -2.23 7.41
CA LEU A 8 -11.44 -3.04 7.23
C LEU A 8 -11.80 -3.85 8.48
N ASP A 9 -10.80 -4.34 9.23
CA ASP A 9 -11.01 -5.10 10.46
C ASP A 9 -11.87 -4.33 11.47
N LYS A 10 -11.72 -3.00 11.54
CA LYS A 10 -12.48 -2.14 12.47
C LYS A 10 -13.95 -1.97 12.09
N PHE A 11 -14.32 -2.25 10.82
CA PHE A 11 -15.69 -2.15 10.33
C PHE A 11 -16.37 -3.51 10.18
N LEU A 12 -15.58 -4.55 9.90
CA LEU A 12 -16.06 -5.89 9.56
C LEU A 12 -15.83 -6.90 10.69
N ASN A 13 -15.32 -6.51 11.86
CA ASN A 13 -15.11 -7.45 12.95
C ASN A 13 -16.39 -8.26 13.24
N ARG A 14 -16.20 -9.56 13.45
CA ARG A 14 -17.25 -10.55 13.77
C ARG A 14 -18.46 -10.54 12.83
N THR A 15 -18.32 -10.00 11.63
CA THR A 15 -19.40 -9.88 10.65
C THR A 15 -19.37 -11.06 9.70
N ASP A 16 -20.51 -11.72 9.52
CA ASP A 16 -20.71 -12.69 8.46
C ASP A 16 -21.01 -11.96 7.15
N ILE A 17 -20.08 -12.05 6.19
CA ILE A 17 -20.22 -11.43 4.87
C ILE A 17 -20.79 -12.42 3.83
N GLY A 18 -21.41 -13.51 4.29
CA GLY A 18 -22.11 -14.53 3.51
C GLY A 18 -21.20 -15.61 2.94
N LEU A 19 -20.02 -15.24 2.42
CA LEU A 19 -19.02 -16.19 1.91
C LEU A 19 -18.02 -16.65 2.97
N LEU A 20 -17.79 -15.83 4.00
CA LEU A 20 -16.90 -16.12 5.12
C LEU A 20 -17.30 -15.29 6.33
N THR A 21 -16.98 -15.77 7.53
CA THR A 21 -17.06 -14.97 8.76
C THR A 21 -15.74 -14.24 8.97
N TRP A 22 -15.80 -12.92 9.09
CA TRP A 22 -14.62 -12.11 9.35
C TRP A 22 -14.31 -12.13 10.86
N TYR A 23 -13.40 -13.01 11.28
CA TYR A 23 -13.01 -13.21 12.69
C TYR A 23 -12.04 -12.14 13.24
N GLY A 24 -12.16 -10.91 12.73
CA GLY A 24 -11.35 -9.77 13.14
C GLY A 24 -11.24 -9.54 14.65
N ASN A 25 -10.25 -8.75 15.06
CA ASN A 25 -10.02 -8.54 16.49
C ASN A 25 -11.15 -7.71 17.12
N ASP A 26 -11.51 -8.03 18.37
CA ASP A 26 -12.50 -7.26 19.11
C ASP A 26 -11.84 -6.01 19.70
N ARG A 27 -11.88 -4.93 18.92
CA ARG A 27 -11.23 -3.67 19.28
C ARG A 27 -12.08 -2.83 20.24
N ASP A 28 -13.39 -3.07 20.34
CA ASP A 28 -14.27 -2.32 21.23
C ASP A 28 -13.95 -2.61 22.70
N GLU A 29 -13.86 -3.89 23.08
CA GLU A 29 -13.49 -4.29 24.45
C GLU A 29 -12.09 -3.77 24.82
N LYS A 30 -11.15 -3.84 23.86
CA LYS A 30 -9.78 -3.39 24.08
C LYS A 30 -9.68 -1.88 24.29
N PHE A 31 -10.36 -1.10 23.47
CA PHE A 31 -10.39 0.36 23.60
C PHE A 31 -11.17 0.83 24.83
N ALA A 32 -12.23 0.11 25.24
CA ALA A 32 -12.92 0.38 26.50
C ALA A 32 -11.94 0.26 27.69
N MET A 33 -11.12 -0.80 27.72
CA MET A 33 -10.08 -0.93 28.75
C MET A 33 -9.05 0.21 28.72
N TYR A 34 -8.67 0.70 27.54
CA TYR A 34 -7.75 1.85 27.44
C TYR A 34 -8.39 3.13 27.99
N PHE A 35 -9.66 3.36 27.69
CA PHE A 35 -10.36 4.58 28.06
C PHE A 35 -10.64 4.60 29.56
N ASP A 36 -10.97 3.46 30.16
CA ASP A 36 -11.07 3.29 31.61
C ASP A 36 -9.75 3.67 32.31
N ARG A 37 -8.61 3.18 31.81
CA ARG A 37 -7.28 3.56 32.33
C ARG A 37 -6.98 5.06 32.23
N LEU A 38 -7.50 5.71 31.19
CA LEU A 38 -7.35 7.15 30.97
C LEU A 38 -8.38 7.99 31.74
N GLY A 39 -9.33 7.36 32.45
CA GLY A 39 -10.45 8.05 33.10
C GLY A 39 -11.41 8.71 32.09
N MET A 40 -11.44 8.21 30.86
CA MET A 40 -12.31 8.68 29.79
C MET A 40 -13.60 7.88 29.73
N SER A 41 -14.67 8.49 29.20
CA SER A 41 -15.95 7.81 29.03
C SER A 41 -15.94 6.82 27.87
N ASP A 42 -16.53 5.65 28.08
CA ASP A 42 -16.78 4.62 27.06
C ASP A 42 -17.50 5.15 25.82
N SER A 43 -18.30 6.22 25.94
CA SER A 43 -18.98 6.83 24.78
C SER A 43 -18.02 7.36 23.72
N ALA A 44 -16.76 7.61 24.09
CA ALA A 44 -15.73 8.09 23.16
C ALA A 44 -14.96 6.95 22.46
N VAL A 45 -15.13 5.69 22.90
CA VAL A 45 -14.45 4.53 22.31
C VAL A 45 -14.79 4.38 20.82
N ASN A 46 -16.08 4.29 20.51
CA ASN A 46 -16.52 4.06 19.14
C ASN A 46 -16.12 5.20 18.17
N PRO A 47 -16.32 6.49 18.51
CA PRO A 47 -15.83 7.59 17.66
C PRO A 47 -14.33 7.54 17.37
N VAL A 48 -13.50 7.24 18.38
CA VAL A 48 -12.05 7.16 18.21
C VAL A 48 -11.66 5.95 17.38
N LEU A 49 -12.32 4.80 17.59
CA LEU A 49 -12.07 3.59 16.82
C LEU A 49 -12.46 3.77 15.34
N MET A 50 -13.62 4.39 15.07
CA MET A 50 -14.06 4.72 13.71
C MET A 50 -13.12 5.72 13.04
N PHE A 51 -12.67 6.75 13.77
CA PHE A 51 -11.67 7.68 13.26
C PHE A 51 -10.37 6.97 12.88
N ALA A 52 -9.85 6.09 13.75
CA ALA A 52 -8.66 5.30 13.46
C ALA A 52 -8.87 4.41 12.22
N GLY A 53 -10.03 3.77 12.08
CA GLY A 53 -10.36 2.97 10.89
C GLY A 53 -10.41 3.79 9.60
N VAL A 54 -11.04 4.95 9.61
CA VAL A 54 -11.06 5.86 8.45
C VAL A 54 -9.65 6.34 8.10
N TRP A 55 -8.85 6.70 9.10
CA TRP A 55 -7.47 7.12 8.91
C TRP A 55 -6.61 6.01 8.28
N GLU A 56 -6.72 4.78 8.76
CA GLU A 56 -6.02 3.64 8.20
C GLU A 56 -6.45 3.34 6.77
N LEU A 57 -7.75 3.45 6.44
CA LEU A 57 -8.22 3.33 5.06
C LEU A 57 -7.70 4.47 4.16
N ALA A 58 -7.54 5.67 4.69
CA ALA A 58 -6.90 6.77 3.96
C ALA A 58 -5.41 6.47 3.68
N ALA A 59 -4.67 5.97 4.68
CA ALA A 59 -3.30 5.51 4.47
C ALA A 59 -3.24 4.36 3.44
N ALA A 60 -4.21 3.43 3.48
CA ALA A 60 -4.34 2.35 2.52
C ALA A 60 -4.53 2.87 1.08
N ALA A 61 -5.34 3.92 0.90
CA ALA A 61 -5.56 4.55 -0.39
C ALA A 61 -4.26 5.13 -0.97
N VAL A 62 -3.42 5.78 -0.15
CA VAL A 62 -2.11 6.27 -0.59
C VAL A 62 -1.20 5.12 -1.03
N CYS A 63 -1.16 4.02 -0.25
CA CYS A 63 -0.42 2.82 -0.66
C CYS A 63 -0.95 2.21 -1.96
N LEU A 64 -2.27 2.21 -2.17
CA LEU A 64 -2.89 1.71 -3.38
C LEU A 64 -2.55 2.57 -4.60
N ILE A 65 -2.53 3.90 -4.45
CA ILE A 65 -2.10 4.82 -5.51
C ILE A 65 -0.65 4.52 -5.92
N ALA A 66 0.24 4.31 -4.95
CA ALA A 66 1.61 3.90 -5.25
C ALA A 66 1.64 2.59 -6.04
N MET A 67 0.94 1.55 -5.59
CA MET A 67 0.87 0.25 -6.30
C MET A 67 0.32 0.40 -7.74
N ILE A 68 -0.70 1.23 -7.93
CA ILE A 68 -1.28 1.50 -9.26
C ILE A 68 -0.26 2.19 -10.17
N ALA A 69 0.54 3.14 -9.65
CA ALA A 69 1.59 3.79 -10.43
C ALA A 69 2.64 2.79 -10.92
N PHE A 70 3.03 1.82 -10.07
CA PHE A 70 3.91 0.72 -10.50
C PHE A 70 3.25 -0.16 -11.56
N TYR A 71 2.01 -0.59 -11.33
CA TYR A 71 1.28 -1.48 -12.24
C TYR A 71 1.05 -0.85 -13.63
N LYS A 72 0.76 0.45 -13.70
CA LYS A 72 0.54 1.18 -14.95
C LYS A 72 1.82 1.55 -15.69
N GLY A 73 2.99 1.21 -15.16
CA GLY A 73 4.26 1.56 -15.78
C GLY A 73 4.52 3.08 -15.79
N ALA A 74 4.05 3.82 -14.79
CA ALA A 74 4.27 5.28 -14.69
C ALA A 74 5.77 5.64 -14.73
N PRO A 75 6.13 6.89 -15.08
CA PRO A 75 7.53 7.35 -15.05
C PRO A 75 8.18 7.07 -13.70
N MET A 76 9.48 6.76 -13.70
CA MET A 76 10.17 6.33 -12.47
C MET A 76 10.12 7.39 -11.36
N ALA A 77 10.26 8.67 -11.71
CA ALA A 77 10.10 9.78 -10.78
C ALA A 77 8.74 9.77 -10.06
N GLU A 78 7.65 9.49 -10.79
CA GLU A 78 6.30 9.41 -10.22
C GLU A 78 6.17 8.19 -9.29
N LYS A 79 6.65 7.02 -9.72
CA LYS A 79 6.65 5.79 -8.90
C LYS A 79 7.35 6.02 -7.56
N MET A 80 8.54 6.62 -7.60
CA MET A 80 9.34 6.92 -6.40
C MET A 80 8.65 7.95 -5.51
N GLU A 81 8.06 9.00 -6.09
CA GLU A 81 7.30 10.00 -5.32
C GLU A 81 6.12 9.36 -4.57
N LYS A 82 5.31 8.53 -5.25
CA LYS A 82 4.15 7.87 -4.64
C LYS A 82 4.57 6.82 -3.61
N ALA A 83 5.63 6.06 -3.87
CA ALA A 83 6.19 5.13 -2.90
C ALA A 83 6.67 5.85 -1.64
N ASN A 84 7.37 6.99 -1.80
CA ASN A 84 7.83 7.79 -0.69
C ASN A 84 6.66 8.37 0.13
N GLN A 85 5.60 8.86 -0.53
CA GLN A 85 4.38 9.30 0.14
C GLN A 85 3.73 8.18 0.96
N ALA A 86 3.65 6.96 0.41
CA ALA A 86 3.11 5.79 1.08
C ALA A 86 3.95 5.37 2.31
N ILE A 87 5.28 5.48 2.22
CA ILE A 87 6.20 5.24 3.34
C ILE A 87 5.99 6.30 4.43
N ILE A 88 5.96 7.57 4.07
CA ILE A 88 5.80 8.68 5.02
C ILE A 88 4.48 8.58 5.79
N ILE A 89 3.36 8.36 5.10
CA ILE A 89 2.06 8.24 5.78
C ILE A 89 2.03 7.01 6.71
N SER A 90 2.66 5.91 6.31
CA SER A 90 2.78 4.72 7.14
C SER A 90 3.63 5.00 8.39
N ALA A 91 4.77 5.67 8.22
CA ALA A 91 5.65 6.03 9.32
C ALA A 91 4.94 6.94 10.33
N ILE A 92 4.29 8.00 9.87
CA ILE A 92 3.53 8.93 10.72
C ILE A 92 2.43 8.18 11.48
N THR A 93 1.70 7.29 10.80
CA THR A 93 0.62 6.52 11.42
C THR A 93 1.15 5.59 12.51
N PHE A 94 2.19 4.81 12.22
CA PHE A 94 2.77 3.92 13.23
C PHE A 94 3.42 4.67 14.39
N ILE A 95 4.10 5.78 14.15
CA ILE A 95 4.63 6.62 15.23
C ILE A 95 3.48 7.13 16.11
N GLY A 96 2.39 7.59 15.50
CA GLY A 96 1.19 8.01 16.21
C GLY A 96 0.62 6.89 17.08
N PHE A 97 0.53 5.66 16.55
CA PHE A 97 0.08 4.50 17.31
C PHE A 97 1.03 4.14 18.43
N CYS A 98 2.34 4.12 18.21
CA CYS A 98 3.31 3.88 19.28
C CYS A 98 3.21 4.92 20.41
N ILE A 99 3.00 6.20 20.08
CA ILE A 99 2.77 7.24 21.08
C ILE A 99 1.51 6.92 21.88
N PHE A 100 0.42 6.58 21.20
CA PHE A 100 -0.83 6.18 21.85
C PHE A 100 -0.64 4.96 22.77
N ASP A 101 0.04 3.91 22.30
CA ASP A 101 0.30 2.69 23.07
C ASP A 101 1.09 2.96 24.35
N VAL A 102 2.07 3.87 24.29
CA VAL A 102 2.82 4.32 25.47
C VAL A 102 1.90 5.04 26.46
N VAL A 103 1.00 5.90 25.97
CA VAL A 103 0.05 6.66 26.79
C VAL A 103 -0.96 5.74 27.48
N VAL A 104 -1.53 4.75 26.77
CA VAL A 104 -2.50 3.79 27.34
C VAL A 104 -1.85 2.61 28.07
N GLY A 105 -0.52 2.50 27.99
CA GLY A 105 0.28 1.47 28.63
C GLY A 105 0.16 0.09 28.00
N ASP A 106 -0.16 -0.02 26.70
CA ASP A 106 -0.19 -1.30 25.99
C ASP A 106 1.19 -1.65 25.42
N ARG A 107 1.91 -2.53 26.11
CA ARG A 107 3.25 -2.97 25.69
C ARG A 107 3.22 -3.97 24.53
N ALA A 108 2.13 -4.70 24.36
CA ALA A 108 2.01 -5.68 23.28
C ALA A 108 1.77 -4.97 21.94
N GLU A 109 0.82 -4.03 21.89
CA GLU A 109 0.59 -3.22 20.67
C GLU A 109 1.80 -2.34 20.36
N LEU A 110 2.47 -1.78 21.38
CA LEU A 110 3.69 -1.01 21.17
C LEU A 110 4.78 -1.81 20.47
N LEU A 111 4.96 -3.09 20.85
CA LEU A 111 5.95 -3.96 20.22
C LEU A 111 5.56 -4.28 18.77
N GLU A 112 4.28 -4.54 18.52
CA GLU A 112 3.75 -4.81 17.19
C GLU A 112 3.95 -3.60 16.27
N HIS A 113 3.50 -2.41 16.68
CA HIS A 113 3.66 -1.18 15.90
C HIS A 113 5.13 -0.78 15.72
N SER A 114 5.98 -0.96 16.73
CA SER A 114 7.42 -0.70 16.60
C SER A 114 8.09 -1.64 15.59
N THR A 115 7.63 -2.89 15.50
CA THR A 115 8.13 -3.84 14.50
C THR A 115 7.75 -3.38 13.09
N TYR A 116 6.54 -2.88 12.90
CA TYR A 116 6.13 -2.31 11.62
C TYR A 116 6.89 -1.04 11.24
N ILE A 117 7.29 -0.20 12.21
CA ILE A 117 8.23 0.91 11.94
C ILE A 117 9.53 0.36 11.35
N GLY A 118 10.05 -0.75 11.88
CA GLY A 118 11.21 -1.44 11.31
C GLY A 118 11.01 -1.82 9.83
N VAL A 119 9.84 -2.38 9.49
CA VAL A 119 9.49 -2.71 8.09
C VAL A 119 9.42 -1.46 7.21
N VAL A 120 8.87 -0.35 7.72
CA VAL A 120 8.81 0.93 7.00
C VAL A 120 10.21 1.50 6.77
N ILE A 121 11.11 1.42 7.75
CA ILE A 121 12.51 1.84 7.62
C ILE A 121 13.22 1.01 6.56
N VAL A 122 13.08 -0.32 6.59
CA VAL A 122 13.66 -1.20 5.55
C VAL A 122 13.12 -0.84 4.17
N SER A 123 11.81 -0.60 4.06
CA SER A 123 11.17 -0.20 2.81
C SER A 123 11.73 1.13 2.28
N TYR A 124 11.97 2.10 3.17
CA TYR A 124 12.61 3.37 2.83
C TYR A 124 14.05 3.19 2.36
N ILE A 125 14.85 2.36 3.05
CA ILE A 125 16.23 2.08 2.64
C ILE A 125 16.24 1.43 1.25
N LEU A 126 15.37 0.46 0.99
CA LEU A 126 15.25 -0.18 -0.33
C LEU A 126 14.89 0.84 -1.42
N LEU A 127 13.96 1.74 -1.13
CA LEU A 127 13.58 2.81 -2.06
C LEU A 127 14.74 3.77 -2.33
N ALA A 128 15.50 4.13 -1.29
CA ALA A 128 16.63 5.05 -1.40
C ALA A 128 17.85 4.44 -2.12
N LEU A 129 17.96 3.10 -2.14
CA LEU A 129 19.03 2.39 -2.87
C LEU A 129 18.73 2.19 -4.36
N GLU A 130 17.47 2.36 -4.78
CA GLU A 130 17.07 2.15 -6.18
C GLU A 130 17.92 2.95 -7.19
N PRO A 131 18.22 4.25 -6.99
CA PRO A 131 19.03 5.00 -7.94
C PRO A 131 20.46 4.44 -8.09
N VAL A 132 21.04 3.95 -6.98
CA VAL A 132 22.38 3.35 -6.97
C VAL A 132 22.40 2.06 -7.78
N PHE A 133 21.38 1.22 -7.62
CA PHE A 133 21.25 -0.01 -8.40
C PHE A 133 20.98 0.28 -9.88
N SER A 134 20.18 1.32 -10.18
CA SER A 134 19.92 1.75 -11.56
C SER A 134 21.19 2.21 -12.27
N GLU A 135 22.05 2.99 -11.60
CA GLU A 135 23.34 3.42 -12.14
C GLU A 135 24.30 2.23 -12.31
N LEU A 136 24.40 1.35 -11.32
CA LEU A 136 25.25 0.16 -11.41
C LEU A 136 24.83 -0.77 -12.55
N HIS A 137 23.53 -0.92 -12.80
CA HIS A 137 23.01 -1.74 -13.90
C HIS A 137 23.43 -1.18 -15.27
N LYS A 138 23.37 0.15 -15.42
CA LYS A 138 23.83 0.85 -16.63
C LYS A 138 25.33 0.68 -16.84
N ASP A 139 26.13 0.82 -15.77
CA ASP A 139 27.60 0.69 -15.83
C ASP A 139 28.07 -0.74 -16.12
N LEU A 140 27.30 -1.75 -15.71
CA LEU A 140 27.59 -3.15 -15.97
C LEU A 140 27.20 -3.62 -17.37
N GLY A 141 26.60 -2.75 -18.20
CA GLY A 141 26.24 -3.07 -19.59
C GLY A 141 25.28 -4.24 -19.71
N VAL A 142 24.51 -4.53 -18.65
CA VAL A 142 23.38 -5.44 -18.74
C VAL A 142 22.30 -4.65 -19.46
N GLU A 143 22.27 -4.74 -20.80
CA GLU A 143 21.12 -4.24 -21.55
C GLU A 143 19.90 -5.00 -21.03
N GLU A 144 18.92 -4.28 -20.48
CA GLU A 144 17.55 -4.79 -20.40
C GLU A 144 17.16 -5.10 -21.85
N ASP A 145 17.14 -6.38 -22.20
CA ASP A 145 16.37 -6.87 -23.33
C ASP A 145 14.92 -6.48 -23.01
N ASP A 146 14.50 -5.31 -23.50
CA ASP A 146 13.13 -4.81 -23.51
C ASP A 146 12.28 -5.73 -24.40
N GLY A 147 12.12 -6.98 -23.97
CA GLY A 147 11.32 -8.03 -24.58
C GLY A 147 9.81 -7.74 -24.54
N GLN A 148 9.40 -6.49 -24.28
CA GLN A 148 8.01 -6.06 -24.38
C GLN A 148 7.67 -5.38 -25.71
N GLU A 149 8.63 -4.81 -26.45
CA GLU A 149 8.31 -4.21 -27.76
C GLU A 149 8.18 -5.26 -28.88
N LEU A 150 8.94 -6.35 -28.81
CA LEU A 150 8.90 -7.44 -29.81
C LEU A 150 7.65 -8.34 -29.70
N HIS A 151 7.02 -8.43 -28.52
CA HIS A 151 5.82 -9.25 -28.34
C HIS A 151 4.51 -8.52 -28.66
N MET A 152 4.49 -7.18 -28.63
CA MET A 152 3.30 -6.38 -28.99
C MET A 152 3.24 -6.03 -30.48
N ASN A 153 4.38 -5.93 -31.18
CA ASN A 153 4.37 -5.70 -32.63
C ASN A 153 4.01 -6.94 -33.46
N ARG A 154 4.09 -8.16 -32.89
CA ARG A 154 3.67 -9.38 -33.60
C ARG A 154 2.14 -9.52 -33.68
N TYR A 155 1.39 -8.85 -32.81
CA TYR A 155 -0.08 -8.85 -32.82
C TYR A 155 -0.70 -7.61 -33.45
N ARG A 156 0.10 -6.57 -33.69
CA ARG A 156 -0.30 -5.44 -34.51
C ARG A 156 0.03 -5.78 -35.96
N GLY A 157 -0.80 -6.64 -36.55
CA GLY A 157 -0.79 -6.87 -37.99
C GLY A 157 -0.98 -5.54 -38.71
N GLU A 158 0.12 -4.89 -39.08
CA GLU A 158 0.12 -3.96 -40.20
C GLU A 158 -0.27 -4.78 -41.42
N ALA A 159 -1.55 -4.74 -41.75
CA ALA A 159 -2.00 -5.08 -43.08
C ALA A 159 -1.17 -4.23 -44.04
N ALA A 160 -0.26 -4.87 -44.77
CA ALA A 160 0.45 -4.25 -45.87
C ALA A 160 -0.58 -3.52 -46.75
N PRO A 161 -0.34 -2.26 -47.12
CA PRO A 161 -1.26 -1.56 -48.00
C PRO A 161 -1.40 -2.37 -49.29
N LEU A 162 -2.64 -2.77 -49.59
CA LEU A 162 -2.98 -3.40 -50.86
C LEU A 162 -2.57 -2.46 -51.98
N ASP A 163 -1.69 -2.95 -52.86
CA ASP A 163 -1.33 -2.25 -54.10
C ASP A 163 -2.60 -1.99 -54.92
N PRO A 164 -2.96 -0.71 -55.18
CA PRO A 164 -4.12 -0.36 -55.98
C PRO A 164 -4.07 -0.91 -57.41
N ALA A 165 -2.89 -1.31 -57.90
CA ALA A 165 -2.71 -1.84 -59.25
C ALA A 165 -3.22 -3.29 -59.42
N ALA A 166 -3.47 -4.03 -58.33
CA ALA A 166 -3.89 -5.43 -58.40
C ALA A 166 -5.42 -5.65 -58.50
N VAL A 167 -6.24 -4.60 -58.42
CA VAL A 167 -7.72 -4.71 -58.43
C VAL A 167 -8.33 -4.41 -59.82
N ALA A 168 -7.51 -4.15 -60.84
CA ALA A 168 -7.97 -3.77 -62.18
C ALA A 168 -7.83 -4.88 -63.25
N ALA A 169 -7.58 -6.13 -62.85
CA ALA A 169 -7.47 -7.24 -63.79
C ALA A 169 -8.01 -8.55 -63.18
N GLU A 170 -9.34 -8.63 -63.02
CA GLU A 170 -10.13 -9.87 -63.12
C GLU A 170 -11.62 -9.54 -63.35
#